data_AF-Q0V0R2-F1
#
_entry.id   AF-Q0V0R2-F1
#
_cell.length_a   1.000
_cell.length_b   1.000
_cell.length_c   1.000
_cell.angle_alpha   90.00
_cell.angle_beta   90.00
_cell.angle_gamma   90.00
#
_symmetry.space_group_name_H-M   'P 1'
#
loop_
_entity.id
_entity.type
_entity.pdbx_description
1 polymer ?
#
loop_
_entity_poly.entity_id
_entity_poly.type
_entity_poly.pdbx_seq_one_letter_code
_entity_poly.pdbx_strand_id
1 'polypeptide(L)'
;MDGTHGLRAWRWVFIIEGAITVVIAFSALFILPNFPRTTSWLTEEESQLAVYRLQEDIGEDDWKDAQSQTFFHGLKLALMDIKTWVLTILLLAIVSSASVTNFFPTVVKTLGYDNIHTLLLTAPPYVLAVITTYLNAWHADRTGERFLHIVLPLCVGVFAFILAAATHSTAPRYVAMMLMVPGVYTGYVRAAALAFINAISNTSSIYASYMYPQPKGGAQPDLTIPLSVD
;
A
#
# COMPACT_ATOMS: atom_id res chain seq x y z
N MET A 1 -2.06 8.18 -28.30
CA MET A 1 -0.73 8.24 -28.94
C MET A 1 -0.45 6.94 -29.70
N ASP A 2 -1.45 6.41 -30.40
CA ASP A 2 -1.25 5.16 -31.12
C ASP A 2 -0.70 5.46 -32.52
N GLY A 3 0.42 4.82 -32.87
CA GLY A 3 1.14 5.07 -34.14
C GLY A 3 2.05 6.30 -34.15
N THR A 4 2.10 7.10 -33.08
CA THR A 4 3.01 8.26 -33.01
C THR A 4 4.47 7.79 -32.94
N HIS A 5 5.31 8.27 -33.86
CA HIS A 5 6.69 7.81 -34.10
C HIS A 5 6.84 6.28 -34.30
N GLY A 6 5.82 5.61 -34.85
CA GLY A 6 5.86 4.17 -35.11
C GLY A 6 5.78 3.31 -33.83
N LEU A 7 5.46 3.91 -32.69
CA LEU A 7 5.28 3.22 -31.42
C LEU A 7 3.81 3.09 -31.06
N ARG A 8 3.44 1.93 -30.51
CA ARG A 8 2.10 1.68 -29.97
C ARG A 8 1.87 2.54 -28.71
N ALA A 9 0.62 2.93 -28.48
CA ALA A 9 0.25 3.80 -27.37
C ALA A 9 0.73 3.32 -25.99
N TRP A 10 0.73 2.01 -25.73
CA TRP A 10 1.18 1.46 -24.45
C TRP A 10 2.67 1.68 -24.15
N ARG A 11 3.52 1.73 -25.20
CA ARG A 11 4.96 1.98 -25.02
C ARG A 11 5.21 3.41 -24.57
N TRP A 12 4.44 4.35 -25.12
CA TRP A 12 4.49 5.75 -24.73
C TRP A 12 4.15 5.98 -23.26
N VAL A 13 3.20 5.21 -22.71
CA VAL A 13 2.85 5.29 -21.28
C VAL A 13 4.09 4.98 -20.41
N PHE A 14 4.77 3.85 -20.67
CA PHE A 14 5.98 3.48 -19.93
C PHE A 14 7.15 4.46 -20.12
N ILE A 15 7.34 4.97 -21.34
CA ILE A 15 8.43 5.92 -21.63
C ILE A 15 8.20 7.23 -20.87
N ILE A 16 6.98 7.77 -20.90
CA ILE A 16 6.66 9.05 -20.25
C ILE A 16 6.74 8.91 -18.73
N GLU A 17 6.10 7.87 -18.17
CA GLU A 17 6.12 7.60 -16.72
C GLU A 17 7.54 7.30 -16.21
N GLY A 18 8.31 6.50 -16.96
CA GLY A 18 9.72 6.23 -16.70
C GLY A 18 10.60 7.48 -16.76
N ALA A 19 10.42 8.35 -17.77
CA ALA A 19 11.20 9.58 -17.87
C ALA A 19 10.92 10.54 -16.70
N ILE A 20 9.65 10.71 -16.31
CA ILE A 20 9.27 11.55 -15.17
C ILE A 20 9.88 11.00 -13.87
N THR A 21 9.81 9.69 -13.63
CA THR A 21 10.41 9.08 -12.43
C THR A 21 11.92 9.24 -12.37
N VAL A 22 12.64 9.12 -13.50
CA VAL A 22 14.09 9.38 -13.56
C VAL A 22 14.40 10.82 -13.18
N VAL A 23 13.67 11.80 -13.71
CA VAL A 23 13.86 13.23 -13.38
C VAL A 23 13.63 13.50 -11.90
N ILE A 24 12.57 12.91 -11.31
CA ILE A 24 12.28 13.02 -9.88
C ILE A 24 13.41 12.38 -9.05
N ALA A 25 13.88 11.19 -9.43
CA ALA A 25 14.96 10.50 -8.72
C ALA A 25 16.27 11.32 -8.74
N PHE A 26 16.64 11.91 -9.89
CA PHE A 26 17.79 12.81 -9.97
C PHE A 26 17.60 14.05 -9.11
N SER A 27 16.40 14.63 -9.08
CA SER A 27 16.09 15.78 -8.23
C SER A 27 16.17 15.44 -6.74
N ALA A 28 15.73 14.24 -6.36
CA ALA A 28 15.78 13.75 -4.99
C ALA A 28 17.22 13.63 -4.45
N LEU A 29 18.22 13.33 -5.29
CA LEU A 29 19.64 13.33 -4.87
C LEU A 29 20.12 14.69 -4.36
N PHE A 30 19.52 15.78 -4.81
CA PHE A 30 19.87 17.14 -4.38
C PHE A 30 18.99 17.65 -3.23
N ILE A 31 17.76 17.15 -3.11
CA ILE A 31 16.76 17.63 -2.14
C ILE A 31 16.78 16.83 -0.84
N LEU A 32 17.04 15.52 -0.90
CA LEU A 32 16.79 14.61 0.22
C LEU A 32 18.02 14.52 1.15
N PRO A 33 17.92 14.93 2.42
CA PRO A 33 19.02 14.86 3.38
C PRO A 33 19.30 13.42 3.79
N ASN A 34 20.57 13.02 3.84
CA ASN A 34 20.94 11.64 4.20
C ASN A 34 20.74 11.37 5.71
N PHE A 35 21.32 12.20 6.58
CA PHE A 35 21.16 12.12 8.04
C PHE A 35 21.33 13.52 8.65
N PRO A 36 20.63 13.88 9.75
CA PRO A 36 20.76 15.21 10.36
C PRO A 36 22.21 15.61 10.64
N ARG A 37 23.05 14.63 11.01
CA ARG A 37 24.47 14.79 11.34
C ARG A 37 25.41 14.90 10.12
N THR A 38 24.99 14.48 8.93
CA THR A 38 25.82 14.48 7.70
C THR A 38 25.34 15.45 6.62
N THR A 39 24.23 16.15 6.87
CA THR A 39 23.61 17.05 5.88
C THR A 39 24.21 18.44 6.00
N SER A 40 24.81 18.96 4.92
CA SER A 40 25.54 20.24 4.93
C SER A 40 24.67 21.50 4.83
N TRP A 41 23.35 21.36 4.65
CA TRP A 41 22.41 22.49 4.53
C TRP A 41 21.65 22.77 5.85
N LEU A 42 21.65 21.86 6.82
CA LEU A 42 21.05 22.15 8.13
C LEU A 42 21.99 23.06 8.93
N THR A 43 21.42 24.08 9.58
CA THR A 43 22.16 24.82 10.61
C THR A 43 22.42 23.93 11.83
N GLU A 44 23.42 24.26 12.63
CA GLU A 44 23.76 23.49 13.84
C GLU A 44 22.54 23.36 14.78
N GLU A 45 21.76 24.44 14.93
CA GLU A 45 20.54 24.44 15.74
C GLU A 45 19.45 23.51 15.19
N GLU A 46 19.23 23.51 13.87
CA GLU A 46 18.25 22.62 13.22
C GLU A 46 18.68 21.15 13.26
N SER A 47 19.98 20.89 13.12
CA SER A 47 20.54 19.54 13.25
C SER A 47 20.36 19.01 14.67
N GLN A 48 20.64 19.82 15.68
CA GLN A 48 20.42 19.47 17.09
C GLN A 48 18.93 19.23 17.40
N LEU A 49 18.03 20.08 16.87
CA LEU A 49 16.59 19.89 17.02
C LEU A 49 16.09 18.61 16.33
N ALA A 50 16.61 18.29 15.14
CA ALA A 50 16.27 17.06 14.44
C ALA A 50 16.76 15.81 15.18
N VAL A 51 17.96 15.86 15.78
CA VAL A 51 18.47 14.79 16.65
C VAL A 51 17.62 14.65 17.90
N TYR A 52 17.23 15.76 18.52
CA TYR A 52 16.36 15.75 19.71
C TYR A 52 15.01 15.13 19.41
N ARG A 53 14.35 15.52 18.31
CA ARG A 53 13.08 14.93 17.87
C ARG A 53 13.21 13.43 17.56
N LEU A 54 14.32 13.03 16.93
CA LEU A 54 14.58 11.62 16.66
C LEU A 54 14.74 10.82 17.96
N GLN A 55 15.40 11.39 18.98
CA GLN A 55 15.53 10.78 20.31
C GLN A 55 14.20 10.73 21.06
N GLU A 56 13.36 11.77 20.94
CA GLU A 56 12.03 11.82 21.52
C GLU A 56 11.07 10.79 20.87
N ASP A 57 11.12 10.65 19.54
CA ASP A 57 10.31 9.69 18.77
C ASP A 57 10.69 8.22 19.06
N ILE A 58 11.94 7.96 19.46
CA ILE A 58 12.39 6.62 19.85
C ILE A 58 11.76 6.17 21.19
N GLY A 59 11.31 7.11 22.04
CA GLY A 59 10.69 6.80 23.33
C GLY A 59 11.66 6.15 24.33
N GLU A 60 11.19 5.91 25.58
CA GLU A 60 12.02 5.35 26.67
C GLU A 60 12.91 4.20 26.18
N ASP A 61 14.20 4.48 26.22
CA ASP A 61 15.27 3.58 25.86
C ASP A 61 15.26 2.41 26.87
N ASP A 62 14.56 1.32 26.54
CA ASP A 62 14.83 -0.01 27.13
C ASP A 62 16.20 -0.55 26.63
N TRP A 63 16.96 0.28 25.90
CA TRP A 63 18.31 0.06 25.40
C TRP A 63 19.34 0.12 26.53
N LYS A 64 19.37 -0.94 27.33
CA LYS A 64 20.48 -1.20 28.25
C LYS A 64 21.69 -1.67 27.44
N ASP A 65 22.55 -0.74 27.04
CA ASP A 65 23.81 -0.95 26.34
C ASP A 65 23.74 -1.68 24.97
N ALA A 66 24.25 -1.01 23.93
CA ALA A 66 24.41 -1.59 22.58
C ALA A 66 25.29 -2.86 22.54
N GLN A 67 26.02 -3.18 23.62
CA GLN A 67 26.81 -4.41 23.75
C GLN A 67 26.05 -5.60 24.37
N SER A 68 24.90 -5.40 25.01
CA SER A 68 24.20 -6.48 25.74
C SER A 68 23.16 -7.23 24.89
N GLN A 69 22.70 -6.64 23.78
CA GLN A 69 21.61 -7.16 22.96
C GLN A 69 22.13 -7.68 21.62
N THR A 70 22.63 -8.92 21.58
CA THR A 70 22.99 -9.59 20.32
C THR A 70 21.76 -9.68 19.39
N PHE A 71 21.94 -9.58 18.08
CA PHE A 71 20.84 -9.73 17.08
C PHE A 71 19.92 -10.95 17.37
N PHE A 72 20.52 -12.10 17.71
CA PHE A 72 19.79 -13.31 18.06
C PHE A 72 18.98 -13.20 19.36
N HIS A 73 19.42 -12.38 20.31
CA HIS A 73 18.70 -12.11 21.55
C HIS A 73 17.46 -11.25 21.27
N GLY A 74 17.61 -10.18 20.48
CA GLY A 74 16.49 -9.35 20.01
C GLY A 74 15.47 -10.16 19.18
N LEU A 75 15.95 -11.04 18.29
CA LEU A 75 15.08 -11.94 17.52
C LEU A 75 14.30 -12.90 18.43
N LYS A 76 14.96 -13.48 19.45
CA LYS A 76 14.30 -14.37 20.40
C LYS A 76 13.23 -13.63 21.20
N LEU A 77 13.51 -12.42 21.67
CA LEU A 77 12.53 -11.56 22.35
C LEU A 77 11.33 -11.25 21.46
N ALA A 78 11.57 -10.85 20.20
CA ALA A 78 10.51 -10.55 19.25
C ALA A 78 9.60 -11.76 18.96
N LEU A 79 10.18 -12.96 18.84
CA LEU A 79 9.43 -14.21 18.61
C LEU A 79 8.69 -14.72 19.85
N MET A 80 9.17 -14.40 21.05
CA MET A 80 8.52 -14.78 22.31
C MET A 80 7.37 -13.83 22.69
N ASP A 81 7.34 -12.61 22.16
CA ASP A 81 6.28 -11.66 22.44
C ASP A 81 4.98 -12.01 21.67
N ILE A 82 3.92 -12.27 22.43
CA ILE A 82 2.58 -12.54 21.90
C ILE A 82 2.03 -11.36 21.08
N LYS A 83 2.39 -10.12 21.42
CA LYS A 83 1.94 -8.92 20.70
C LYS A 83 2.47 -8.91 19.26
N THR A 84 3.71 -9.37 19.05
CA THR A 84 4.29 -9.52 17.71
C THR A 84 3.46 -10.45 16.84
N TRP A 85 3.02 -11.59 17.38
CA TRP A 85 2.19 -12.55 16.64
C TRP A 85 0.80 -12.01 16.33
N VAL A 86 0.17 -11.32 17.29
CA VAL A 86 -1.13 -10.66 17.05
C VAL A 86 -1.01 -9.61 15.94
N LEU A 87 0.01 -8.76 15.98
CA LEU A 87 0.27 -7.78 14.93
C LEU A 87 0.60 -8.43 13.58
N THR A 88 1.30 -9.56 13.58
CA THR A 88 1.59 -10.35 12.37
C THR A 88 0.31 -10.86 11.72
N ILE A 89 -0.62 -11.42 12.49
CA ILE A 89 -1.89 -11.91 11.97
C ILE A 89 -2.75 -10.75 11.45
N LEU A 90 -2.80 -9.63 12.19
CA LEU A 90 -3.54 -8.44 11.76
C LEU A 90 -2.98 -7.88 10.46
N LEU A 91 -1.66 -7.67 10.35
CA LEU A 91 -1.05 -7.16 9.14
C LEU A 91 -1.20 -8.14 7.97
N LEU A 92 -1.08 -9.46 8.24
CA LEU A 92 -1.36 -10.49 7.23
C LEU A 92 -2.79 -10.32 6.69
N ALA A 93 -3.80 -10.24 7.55
CA ALA A 93 -5.19 -10.07 7.12
C ALA A 93 -5.40 -8.79 6.30
N ILE A 94 -4.77 -7.68 6.68
CA ILE A 94 -4.84 -6.42 5.94
C ILE A 94 -4.21 -6.57 4.55
N VAL A 95 -2.98 -7.11 4.45
CA VAL A 95 -2.32 -7.30 3.14
C VAL A 95 -3.10 -8.28 2.26
N SER A 96 -3.64 -9.34 2.85
CA SER A 96 -4.51 -10.28 2.14
C SER A 96 -5.75 -9.59 1.57
N SER A 97 -6.37 -8.69 2.32
CA SER A 97 -7.48 -7.88 1.81
C SER A 97 -7.03 -6.90 0.72
N ALA A 98 -5.82 -6.34 0.83
CA ALA A 98 -5.25 -5.40 -0.13
C ALA A 98 -4.95 -6.05 -1.47
N SER A 99 -4.73 -7.37 -1.51
CA SER A 99 -4.49 -8.13 -2.74
C SER A 99 -5.62 -8.00 -3.79
N VAL A 100 -6.83 -7.61 -3.38
CA VAL A 100 -7.93 -7.29 -4.31
C VAL A 100 -7.56 -6.20 -5.31
N THR A 101 -6.64 -5.30 -4.94
CA THR A 101 -6.17 -4.18 -5.77
C THR A 101 -5.41 -4.67 -7.00
N ASN A 102 -4.66 -5.78 -6.87
CA ASN A 102 -3.94 -6.42 -7.98
C ASN A 102 -4.88 -6.92 -9.06
N PHE A 103 -6.10 -7.32 -8.69
CA PHE A 103 -7.13 -7.83 -9.59
C PHE A 103 -8.29 -6.86 -9.76
N PHE A 104 -8.13 -5.61 -9.32
CA PHE A 104 -9.22 -4.64 -9.31
C PHE A 104 -9.79 -4.35 -10.70
N PRO A 105 -8.98 -4.22 -11.77
CA PRO A 105 -9.53 -4.08 -13.12
C PRO A 105 -10.41 -5.27 -13.54
N THR A 106 -10.01 -6.49 -13.16
CA THR A 106 -10.82 -7.71 -13.40
C THR A 106 -12.11 -7.66 -12.61
N VAL A 107 -12.06 -7.24 -11.35
CA VAL A 107 -13.25 -7.05 -10.49
C VAL A 107 -14.18 -6.00 -11.08
N VAL A 108 -13.69 -4.87 -11.58
CA VAL A 108 -14.53 -3.85 -12.24
C VAL A 108 -15.08 -4.36 -13.58
N LYS A 109 -14.31 -5.16 -14.35
CA LYS A 109 -14.74 -5.74 -15.63
C LYS A 109 -15.99 -6.62 -15.49
N THR A 110 -16.18 -7.25 -14.34
CA THR A 110 -17.39 -8.04 -14.07
C THR A 110 -18.68 -7.21 -14.10
N LEU A 111 -18.62 -5.86 -14.10
CA LEU A 111 -19.78 -4.97 -14.28
C LEU A 111 -20.34 -4.98 -15.72
N GLY A 112 -19.61 -5.54 -16.68
CA GLY A 112 -20.06 -5.69 -18.07
C GLY A 112 -19.83 -4.46 -18.96
N TYR A 113 -18.99 -3.52 -18.55
CA TYR A 113 -18.60 -2.38 -19.39
C TYR A 113 -17.46 -2.74 -20.35
N ASP A 114 -17.30 -1.92 -21.40
CA ASP A 114 -16.16 -2.01 -22.31
C ASP A 114 -14.81 -1.81 -21.57
N ASN A 115 -13.70 -2.28 -22.15
CA ASN A 115 -12.38 -2.25 -21.53
C ASN A 115 -11.94 -0.81 -21.17
N ILE A 116 -12.20 0.17 -22.05
CA ILE A 116 -11.82 1.57 -21.81
C ILE A 116 -12.62 2.13 -20.62
N HIS A 117 -13.94 1.91 -20.63
CA HIS A 117 -14.83 2.36 -19.57
C HIS A 117 -14.52 1.67 -18.23
N THR A 118 -14.21 0.37 -18.26
CA THR A 118 -13.80 -0.40 -17.09
C THR A 118 -12.55 0.19 -16.46
N LEU A 119 -11.50 0.47 -17.26
CA LEU A 119 -10.27 1.08 -16.75
C LEU A 119 -10.54 2.47 -16.17
N LEU A 120 -11.37 3.28 -16.84
CA LEU A 120 -11.75 4.59 -16.32
C LEU A 120 -12.47 4.49 -14.97
N LEU A 121 -13.34 3.50 -14.79
CA LEU A 121 -14.07 3.26 -13.54
C LEU A 121 -13.17 2.76 -12.39
N THR A 122 -11.95 2.29 -12.67
CA THR A 122 -10.98 1.92 -11.63
C THR A 122 -10.31 3.12 -10.98
N ALA A 123 -10.20 4.26 -11.66
CA ALA A 123 -9.47 5.42 -11.16
C ALA A 123 -10.13 6.12 -9.95
N PRO A 124 -11.47 6.36 -9.91
CA PRO A 124 -12.09 7.07 -8.79
C PRO A 124 -11.90 6.40 -7.42
N PRO A 125 -12.00 5.06 -7.26
CA PRO A 125 -11.68 4.39 -6.00
C PRO A 125 -10.28 4.71 -5.46
N TYR A 126 -9.27 4.77 -6.32
CA TYR A 126 -7.90 5.12 -5.92
C TYR A 126 -7.77 6.60 -5.53
N VAL A 127 -8.42 7.51 -6.26
CA VAL A 127 -8.46 8.93 -5.89
C VAL A 127 -9.10 9.11 -4.52
N LEU A 128 -10.22 8.42 -4.27
CA LEU A 128 -10.89 8.46 -2.98
C LEU A 128 -9.99 7.87 -1.87
N ALA A 129 -9.26 6.79 -2.16
CA ALA A 129 -8.30 6.22 -1.22
C ALA A 129 -7.18 7.21 -0.83
N VAL A 130 -6.66 7.99 -1.79
CA VAL A 130 -5.67 9.04 -1.49
C VAL A 130 -6.27 10.09 -0.56
N ILE A 131 -7.48 10.58 -0.86
CA ILE A 131 -8.15 11.61 -0.06
C ILE A 131 -8.42 11.10 1.36
N THR A 132 -9.01 9.91 1.50
CA THR A 132 -9.34 9.35 2.83
C THR A 132 -8.08 9.03 3.63
N THR A 133 -7.04 8.49 2.98
CA THR A 133 -5.78 8.18 3.65
C THR A 133 -5.12 9.45 4.17
N TYR A 134 -5.08 10.51 3.36
CA TYR A 134 -4.54 11.80 3.77
C TYR A 134 -5.32 12.40 4.95
N LEU A 135 -6.65 12.46 4.85
CA LEU A 135 -7.50 13.01 5.92
C LEU A 135 -7.39 12.20 7.21
N ASN A 136 -7.37 10.87 7.12
CA ASN A 136 -7.22 9.99 8.28
C ASN A 136 -5.83 10.12 8.91
N ALA A 137 -4.77 10.23 8.11
CA ALA A 137 -3.41 10.46 8.62
C ALA A 137 -3.31 11.81 9.33
N TRP A 138 -3.80 12.88 8.70
CA TRP A 138 -3.82 14.21 9.30
C TRP A 138 -4.62 14.27 10.60
N HIS A 139 -5.78 13.61 10.65
CA HIS A 139 -6.61 13.55 11.85
C HIS A 139 -5.95 12.71 12.95
N ALA A 140 -5.31 11.59 12.59
CA ALA A 140 -4.58 10.74 13.53
C ALA A 140 -3.41 11.48 14.17
N ASP A 141 -2.65 12.24 13.38
CA ASP A 141 -1.51 13.02 13.90
C ASP A 141 -1.96 14.14 14.83
N ARG A 142 -3.13 14.74 14.58
CA ARG A 142 -3.67 15.79 15.43
C ARG A 142 -4.27 15.27 16.74
N THR A 143 -4.87 14.08 16.71
CA THR A 143 -5.58 13.52 17.87
C THR A 143 -4.68 12.63 18.73
N GLY A 144 -3.59 12.08 18.18
CA GLY A 144 -2.74 11.11 18.85
C GLY A 144 -3.39 9.72 19.04
N GLU A 145 -4.69 9.59 18.72
CA GLU A 145 -5.49 8.39 18.93
C GLU A 145 -5.26 7.37 17.82
N ARG A 146 -4.38 6.38 18.04
CA ARG A 146 -3.98 5.44 16.98
C ARG A 146 -5.01 4.34 16.70
N PHE A 147 -5.80 3.96 17.71
CA PHE A 147 -6.69 2.79 17.61
C PHE A 147 -7.87 3.01 16.66
N LEU A 148 -8.62 4.10 16.83
CA LEU A 148 -9.84 4.35 16.04
C LEU A 148 -9.54 4.60 14.56
N HIS A 149 -8.40 5.24 14.26
CA HIS A 149 -7.96 5.53 12.90
C HIS A 149 -7.54 4.28 12.11
N ILE A 150 -7.33 3.14 12.78
CA ILE A 150 -7.08 1.83 12.15
C ILE A 150 -8.39 1.03 12.09
N VAL A 151 -9.14 0.97 13.18
CA VAL A 151 -10.33 0.11 13.27
C VAL A 151 -11.46 0.61 12.38
N LEU A 152 -11.74 1.92 12.34
CA LEU A 152 -12.86 2.45 11.56
C LEU A 152 -12.73 2.18 10.05
N PRO A 153 -11.58 2.46 9.40
CA PRO A 153 -11.41 2.11 7.99
C PRO A 153 -11.52 0.62 7.71
N LEU A 154 -11.02 -0.24 8.61
CA LEU A 154 -11.14 -1.69 8.46
C LEU A 154 -12.60 -2.15 8.56
N CYS A 155 -13.39 -1.58 9.46
CA CYS A 155 -14.84 -1.85 9.52
C CYS A 155 -15.55 -1.45 8.21
N VAL A 156 -15.18 -0.31 7.63
CA VAL A 156 -15.69 0.11 6.31
C VAL A 156 -15.26 -0.87 5.22
N GLY A 157 -14.01 -1.34 5.25
CA GLY A 157 -13.50 -2.38 4.34
C GLY A 157 -14.32 -3.67 4.43
N VAL A 158 -14.54 -4.19 5.65
CA VAL A 158 -15.36 -5.39 5.89
C VAL A 158 -16.78 -5.20 5.35
N PHE A 159 -17.41 -4.06 5.65
CA PHE A 159 -18.74 -3.74 5.12
C PHE A 159 -18.75 -3.73 3.59
N ALA A 160 -17.72 -3.16 2.95
CA ALA A 160 -17.61 -3.11 1.50
C ALA A 160 -17.44 -4.50 0.88
N PHE A 161 -16.62 -5.38 1.48
CA PHE A 161 -16.50 -6.77 1.03
C PHE A 161 -17.82 -7.55 1.18
N ILE A 162 -18.54 -7.36 2.30
CA ILE A 162 -19.86 -7.98 2.51
C ILE A 162 -20.86 -7.46 1.46
N LEU A 163 -20.90 -6.16 1.22
CA LEU A 163 -21.78 -5.55 0.23
C LEU A 163 -21.50 -6.07 -1.18
N ALA A 164 -20.21 -6.20 -1.55
CA ALA A 164 -19.81 -6.77 -2.83
C ALA A 164 -20.25 -8.23 -3.00
N ALA A 165 -20.21 -9.03 -1.92
CA ALA A 165 -20.62 -10.43 -1.95
C ALA A 165 -22.15 -10.63 -1.91
N ALA A 166 -22.89 -9.72 -1.25
CA ALA A 166 -24.33 -9.86 -1.05
C ALA A 166 -25.20 -9.31 -2.19
N THR A 167 -24.60 -8.60 -3.17
CA THR A 167 -25.36 -7.92 -4.23
C THR A 167 -25.00 -8.42 -5.63
N HIS A 168 -26.02 -8.58 -6.46
CA HIS A 168 -25.88 -8.87 -7.89
C HIS A 168 -26.20 -7.65 -8.78
N SER A 169 -26.69 -6.56 -8.19
CA SER A 169 -27.00 -5.32 -8.91
C SER A 169 -25.74 -4.49 -9.16
N THR A 170 -25.68 -3.80 -10.30
CA THR A 170 -24.48 -3.07 -10.76
C THR A 170 -24.16 -1.87 -9.87
N ALA A 171 -25.16 -1.07 -9.48
CA ALA A 171 -24.94 0.14 -8.69
C ALA A 171 -24.40 -0.15 -7.26
N PRO A 172 -25.01 -1.05 -6.46
CA PRO A 172 -24.47 -1.40 -5.14
C PRO A 172 -23.08 -2.03 -5.22
N ARG A 173 -22.77 -2.79 -6.29
CA ARG A 173 -21.45 -3.41 -6.45
C ARG A 173 -20.37 -2.38 -6.78
N TYR A 174 -20.70 -1.35 -7.55
CA TYR A 174 -19.77 -0.24 -7.79
C TYR A 174 -19.53 0.59 -6.52
N VAL A 175 -20.57 0.84 -5.71
CA VAL A 175 -20.40 1.49 -4.40
C VAL A 175 -19.51 0.66 -3.48
N ALA A 176 -19.67 -0.66 -3.47
CA ALA A 176 -18.77 -1.55 -2.73
C ALA A 176 -17.31 -1.40 -3.20
N MET A 177 -17.06 -1.42 -4.52
CA MET A 177 -15.72 -1.22 -5.09
C MET A 177 -15.11 0.13 -4.72
N MET A 178 -15.92 1.20 -4.68
CA MET A 178 -15.49 2.54 -4.25
C MET A 178 -15.06 2.58 -2.77
N LEU A 179 -15.64 1.74 -1.91
CA LEU A 179 -15.34 1.71 -0.48
C LEU A 179 -14.24 0.70 -0.11
N MET A 180 -14.06 -0.37 -0.90
CA MET A 180 -13.07 -1.42 -0.66
C MET A 180 -11.64 -0.86 -0.64
N VAL A 181 -11.23 -0.16 -1.70
CA VAL A 181 -9.85 0.33 -1.86
C VAL A 181 -9.46 1.32 -0.75
N PRO A 182 -10.26 2.37 -0.47
CA PRO A 182 -9.99 3.28 0.65
C PRO A 182 -9.98 2.59 2.02
N GLY A 183 -10.92 1.69 2.29
CA GLY A 183 -11.03 1.02 3.59
C GLY A 183 -9.78 0.20 3.94
N VAL A 184 -9.18 -0.44 2.93
CA VAL A 184 -7.96 -1.23 3.13
C VAL A 184 -6.70 -0.35 3.24
N TYR A 185 -6.50 0.61 2.32
CA TYR A 185 -5.28 1.43 2.32
C TYR A 185 -5.20 2.39 3.51
N THR A 186 -6.33 2.93 3.95
CA THR A 186 -6.35 3.90 5.04
C THR A 186 -5.91 3.28 6.38
N GLY A 187 -6.19 1.99 6.61
CA GLY A 187 -5.74 1.25 7.79
C GLY A 187 -4.30 0.70 7.71
N TYR A 188 -3.75 0.57 6.51
CA TYR A 188 -2.45 -0.09 6.26
C TYR A 188 -1.23 0.78 6.62
N VAL A 189 -1.29 2.09 6.37
CA VAL A 189 -0.12 3.00 6.40
C VAL A 189 0.60 3.09 7.76
N ARG A 190 -0.05 2.71 8.87
CA ARG A 190 0.53 2.83 10.24
C ARG A 190 0.95 1.51 10.90
N ALA A 191 0.73 0.35 10.27
CA ALA A 191 1.01 -0.95 10.87
C ALA A 191 2.36 -1.59 10.44
N ALA A 192 3.10 -0.95 9.53
CA ALA A 192 4.28 -1.55 8.86
C ALA A 192 5.60 -1.55 9.68
N ALA A 193 5.58 -1.19 10.95
CA ALA A 193 6.80 -0.79 11.67
C ALA A 193 7.76 -1.94 12.10
N LEU A 194 7.53 -3.20 11.74
CA LEU A 194 8.45 -4.30 12.06
C LEU A 194 8.78 -5.12 10.82
N ALA A 195 10.06 -5.11 10.40
CA ALA A 195 10.55 -5.77 9.20
C ALA A 195 10.16 -7.27 9.12
N PHE A 196 10.15 -7.96 10.26
CA PHE A 196 9.70 -9.36 10.37
C PHE A 196 8.21 -9.54 10.04
N ILE A 197 7.36 -8.68 10.62
CA ILE A 197 5.91 -8.68 10.39
C ILE A 197 5.63 -8.41 8.92
N ASN A 198 6.29 -7.40 8.34
CA ASN A 198 6.11 -7.05 6.94
C ASN A 198 6.52 -8.19 5.99
N ALA A 199 7.61 -8.90 6.29
CA ALA A 199 8.05 -10.05 5.50
C ALA A 199 7.00 -11.18 5.48
N ILE A 200 6.42 -11.53 6.64
CA ILE A 200 5.37 -12.55 6.72
C ILE A 200 4.10 -12.08 6.02
N SER A 201 3.66 -10.85 6.25
CA SER A 201 2.39 -10.36 5.68
C SER A 201 2.40 -10.32 4.15
N ASN A 202 3.54 -10.00 3.53
CA ASN A 202 3.66 -10.01 2.07
C ASN A 202 3.55 -11.41 1.45
N THR A 203 3.76 -12.48 2.23
CA THR A 203 3.55 -13.88 1.79
C THR A 203 2.09 -14.12 1.40
N SER A 204 1.14 -13.31 1.87
CA SER A 204 -0.27 -13.41 1.46
C SER A 204 -0.49 -13.25 -0.04
N SER A 205 0.37 -12.49 -0.72
CA SER A 205 0.32 -12.31 -2.17
C SER A 205 0.45 -13.64 -2.93
N ILE A 206 1.13 -14.64 -2.35
CA ILE A 206 1.33 -15.96 -2.96
C ILE A 206 0.02 -16.74 -3.04
N TYR A 207 -0.80 -16.73 -1.99
CA TYR A 207 -2.07 -17.46 -2.02
C TYR A 207 -3.21 -16.62 -2.63
N ALA A 208 -3.15 -15.29 -2.50
CA ALA A 208 -4.14 -14.39 -3.06
C ALA A 208 -4.26 -14.52 -4.58
N SER A 209 -3.17 -14.82 -5.28
CA SER A 209 -3.22 -15.11 -6.73
C SER A 209 -4.08 -16.31 -7.10
N TYR A 210 -4.32 -17.23 -6.16
CA TYR A 210 -5.19 -18.39 -6.37
C TYR A 210 -6.67 -18.12 -6.01
N MET A 211 -6.97 -16.99 -5.35
CA MET A 211 -8.36 -16.62 -4.98
C MET A 211 -9.16 -16.11 -6.17
N TYR A 212 -8.50 -15.66 -7.24
CA TYR A 212 -9.14 -15.20 -8.47
C TYR A 212 -8.77 -16.12 -9.66
N PRO A 213 -9.21 -17.40 -9.66
CA PRO A 213 -8.90 -18.29 -10.75
C PRO A 213 -9.61 -17.83 -12.03
N GLN A 214 -8.84 -17.69 -13.11
CA GLN A 214 -9.39 -17.59 -14.46
C GLN A 214 -10.11 -18.92 -14.78
N PRO A 215 -11.31 -18.92 -15.39
CA PRO A 215 -11.99 -20.14 -15.78
C PRO A 215 -11.09 -20.96 -16.73
N LYS A 216 -10.78 -22.20 -16.32
CA LYS A 216 -9.96 -23.14 -17.10
C LYS A 216 -10.75 -23.62 -18.32
N GLY A 217 -10.73 -22.84 -19.39
CA GLY A 217 -11.43 -23.13 -20.62
C GLY A 217 -10.95 -22.25 -21.78
N GLY A 218 -9.73 -22.51 -22.25
CA GLY A 218 -9.16 -21.94 -23.48
C GLY A 218 -7.95 -21.04 -23.25
N ALA A 219 -6.76 -21.56 -23.57
CA ALA A 219 -5.43 -20.94 -23.48
C ALA A 219 -4.82 -20.83 -22.07
N GLN A 220 -3.70 -21.53 -21.90
CA GLN A 220 -2.71 -21.37 -20.85
C GLN A 220 -2.28 -19.89 -20.74
N PRO A 221 -1.91 -19.36 -19.55
CA PRO A 221 -1.57 -17.96 -19.42
C PRO A 221 -0.30 -17.67 -20.22
N ASP A 222 -0.47 -17.06 -21.38
CA ASP A 222 0.58 -16.28 -21.99
C ASP A 222 0.83 -15.12 -21.02
N LEU A 223 1.93 -15.17 -20.27
CA LEU A 223 2.38 -14.07 -19.42
C LEU A 223 2.81 -12.85 -20.26
N THR A 224 2.66 -12.91 -21.58
CA THR A 224 2.60 -11.70 -22.40
C THR A 224 1.25 -11.03 -22.20
N ILE A 225 1.31 -9.84 -21.61
CA ILE A 225 0.21 -8.88 -21.57
C ILE A 225 -0.40 -8.80 -22.98
N PRO A 226 -1.64 -9.25 -23.22
CA PRO A 226 -2.26 -9.09 -24.52
C PRO A 226 -2.73 -7.63 -24.63
N LEU A 227 -1.78 -6.74 -24.93
CA LEU A 227 -2.04 -5.41 -25.47
C LEU A 227 -2.18 -5.52 -26.99
N SER A 228 -3.00 -6.46 -27.45
CA SER A 228 -3.61 -6.44 -28.77
C SER A 228 -5.02 -5.90 -28.60
N VAL A 229 -5.13 -4.58 -28.74
CA VAL A 229 -6.40 -3.97 -29.14
C VAL A 229 -6.31 -3.94 -30.67
N ASP A 230 -7.14 -4.75 -31.33
CA ASP A 230 -7.51 -4.47 -32.71
C ASP A 230 -8.29 -3.15 -32.77
#